data_AF-A0A561BN25-F1
#
_entry.id   AF-A0A561BN25-F1
#
_cell.length_a   1.000
_cell.length_b   1.000
_cell.length_c   1.000
_cell.angle_alpha   90.00
_cell.angle_beta   90.00
_cell.angle_gamma   90.00
#
_symmetry.space_group_name_H-M   'P 1'
#
loop_
_entity.id
_entity.type
_entity.pdbx_description
1 polymer ?
#
loop_
_entity_poly.entity_id
_entity_poly.type
_entity_poly.pdbx_seq_one_letter_code
_entity_poly.pdbx_strand_id
1 'polypeptide(L)'
;MYERAVRYAANGWPVAALAVPWHGVCPCDLGDCVEPHPVGEPIRNGFVAAGVWKAYPWDIALVTADFDVVDLPPEYGALLNHQLKAACPTAMAPARRRWWFFVEPGSIEAERIAAAGGVLHTGVEDWVAAPGTLVEGSGRIRWLVHPHLTDWRPYRRRDPFDLVLF
;
A
#
# COMPACT_ATOMS: atom_id res chain seq x y z
N MET A 1 2.78 7.57 13.86
CA MET A 1 2.68 6.19 13.35
C MET A 1 1.45 5.51 13.95
N TYR A 2 1.37 5.45 15.29
CA TYR A 2 0.17 5.10 16.07
C TYR A 2 -1.16 5.62 15.48
N GLU A 3 -1.33 6.93 15.35
CA GLU A 3 -2.60 7.51 14.85
C GLU A 3 -2.94 7.08 13.42
N ARG A 4 -1.92 6.84 12.58
CA ARG A 4 -2.11 6.38 11.20
C ARG A 4 -2.67 4.95 11.18
N ALA A 5 -2.05 4.04 11.93
CA ALA A 5 -2.49 2.63 12.00
C ALA A 5 -3.94 2.53 12.49
N VAL A 6 -4.25 3.25 13.56
CA VAL A 6 -5.62 3.35 14.11
C VAL A 6 -6.59 3.87 13.05
N ARG A 7 -6.21 4.93 12.31
CA ARG A 7 -7.06 5.53 11.30
C ARG A 7 -7.32 4.59 10.11
N TYR A 8 -6.30 3.88 9.61
CA TYR A 8 -6.51 2.87 8.56
C TYR A 8 -7.47 1.77 9.04
N ALA A 9 -7.16 1.15 10.17
CA ALA A 9 -7.96 0.05 10.72
C ALA A 9 -9.41 0.49 10.99
N ALA A 10 -9.62 1.66 11.60
CA ALA A 10 -10.95 2.18 11.90
C ALA A 10 -11.80 2.48 10.65
N ASN A 11 -11.16 2.68 9.49
CA ASN A 11 -11.85 2.88 8.22
C ASN A 11 -11.86 1.61 7.35
N GLY A 12 -11.63 0.45 7.95
CA GLY A 12 -11.76 -0.84 7.28
C GLY A 12 -10.60 -1.20 6.34
N TRP A 13 -9.45 -0.52 6.44
CA TRP A 13 -8.24 -0.91 5.72
C TRP A 13 -7.42 -1.84 6.61
N PRO A 14 -7.24 -3.12 6.22
CA PRO A 14 -6.47 -4.08 7.00
C PRO A 14 -5.01 -3.64 7.16
N VAL A 15 -4.50 -3.65 8.38
CA VAL A 15 -3.12 -3.26 8.69
C VAL A 15 -2.38 -4.29 9.50
N ALA A 16 -1.09 -4.45 9.25
CA ALA A 16 -0.18 -5.23 10.09
C ALA A 16 1.02 -4.36 10.49
N ALA A 17 1.67 -4.70 11.60
CA ALA A 17 2.92 -4.05 11.98
C ALA A 17 3.98 -4.44 10.94
N LEU A 18 4.78 -3.47 10.48
CA LEU A 18 5.79 -3.69 9.46
C LEU A 18 7.17 -3.48 10.06
N ALA A 19 7.94 -4.56 10.13
CA ALA A 19 9.37 -4.46 10.40
C ALA A 19 10.06 -3.97 9.13
N VAL A 20 10.80 -2.88 9.24
CA VAL A 20 11.56 -2.28 8.13
C VAL A 20 13.04 -2.33 8.51
N PRO A 21 13.85 -3.19 7.87
CA PRO A 21 15.29 -3.17 8.05
C PRO A 21 15.88 -1.81 7.71
N TRP A 22 16.86 -1.38 8.52
CA TRP A 22 17.57 -0.12 8.31
C TRP A 22 19.05 -0.30 8.61
N HIS A 23 19.91 0.05 7.64
CA HIS A 23 21.36 -0.14 7.75
C HIS A 23 21.76 -1.58 8.12
N GLY A 24 21.06 -2.56 7.53
CA GLY A 24 21.32 -3.99 7.74
C GLY A 24 20.83 -4.55 9.07
N VAL A 25 20.02 -3.81 9.83
CA VAL A 25 19.43 -4.31 11.09
C VAL A 25 17.91 -4.30 10.98
N CYS A 26 17.30 -5.46 11.19
CA CYS A 26 15.85 -5.60 11.28
C CYS A 26 15.39 -5.39 12.74
N PRO A 27 14.29 -4.65 13.00
CA PRO A 27 13.77 -4.47 14.36
C PRO A 27 13.03 -5.70 14.91
N CYS A 28 12.82 -6.76 14.12
CA CYS A 28 12.21 -8.00 14.59
C CYS A 28 13.20 -8.85 15.41
N ASP A 29 12.70 -9.89 16.08
CA ASP A 29 13.51 -10.74 16.96
C ASP A 29 14.63 -11.51 16.23
N LEU A 30 14.50 -11.73 14.91
CA LEU A 30 15.54 -12.37 14.10
C LEU A 30 16.71 -11.43 13.78
N GLY A 31 16.46 -10.12 13.66
CA GLY A 31 17.49 -9.10 13.49
C GLY A 31 18.20 -9.04 12.13
N ASP A 32 18.14 -10.09 11.32
CA ASP A 32 18.94 -10.27 10.09
C ASP A 32 18.13 -10.20 8.77
N CYS A 33 16.84 -9.86 8.86
CA CYS A 33 16.00 -9.72 7.67
C CYS A 33 16.47 -8.57 6.79
N VAL A 34 16.47 -8.80 5.47
CA VAL A 34 16.95 -7.83 4.47
C VAL A 34 15.83 -7.03 3.80
N GLU A 35 14.61 -7.58 3.76
CA GLU A 35 13.44 -6.94 3.18
C GLU A 35 12.42 -6.60 4.27
N PRO A 36 11.62 -5.52 4.10
CA PRO A 36 10.51 -5.24 5.01
C PRO A 36 9.51 -6.39 5.02
N HIS A 37 8.94 -6.68 6.18
CA HIS A 37 7.98 -7.78 6.32
C HIS A 37 6.92 -7.51 7.40
N PRO A 38 5.66 -7.93 7.19
CA PRO A 38 4.63 -7.83 8.21
C PRO A 38 4.98 -8.69 9.42
N VAL A 39 4.45 -8.31 10.57
CA VAL A 39 4.54 -9.07 11.81
C VAL A 39 3.18 -9.12 12.47
N GLY A 40 2.73 -10.35 12.75
CA GLY A 40 1.41 -10.63 13.29
C GLY A 40 0.31 -10.62 12.24
N GLU A 41 -0.90 -10.86 12.71
CA GLU A 41 -2.10 -10.97 11.88
C GLU A 41 -2.62 -9.60 11.42
N PRO A 42 -3.33 -9.53 10.28
CA PRO A 42 -4.00 -8.30 9.84
C PRO A 42 -5.06 -7.81 10.85
N ILE A 43 -4.96 -6.53 11.21
CA ILE A 43 -5.82 -5.84 12.16
C ILE A 43 -6.79 -4.93 11.41
N ARG A 44 -8.08 -5.09 11.68
CA ARG A 44 -9.17 -4.29 11.09
C ARG A 44 -9.91 -3.42 12.10
N ASN A 45 -9.45 -3.38 13.36
CA ASN A 45 -10.11 -2.65 14.43
C ASN A 45 -9.16 -1.58 14.99
N GLY A 46 -9.60 -0.32 14.99
CA GLY A 46 -8.81 0.81 15.48
C GLY A 46 -8.37 0.69 16.94
N PHE A 47 -9.19 0.08 17.81
CA PHE A 47 -8.85 -0.16 19.22
C PHE A 47 -7.74 -1.20 19.36
N VAL A 48 -7.83 -2.31 18.60
CA VAL A 48 -6.78 -3.34 18.59
C VAL A 48 -5.47 -2.77 18.01
N ALA A 49 -5.56 -2.00 16.92
CA ALA A 49 -4.42 -1.33 16.33
C ALA A 49 -3.76 -0.35 17.31
N ALA A 50 -4.55 0.37 18.11
CA ALA A 50 -4.03 1.24 19.16
C ALA A 50 -3.20 0.45 20.19
N GLY A 51 -3.70 -0.69 20.66
CA GLY A 51 -2.96 -1.56 21.57
C GLY A 51 -1.62 -2.01 21.00
N VAL A 52 -1.62 -2.51 19.75
CA VAL A 52 -0.42 -3.02 19.09
C VAL A 52 0.61 -1.92 18.85
N TRP A 53 0.24 -0.79 18.26
CA TRP A 53 1.20 0.28 17.94
C TRP A 53 1.66 1.09 19.15
N LYS A 54 0.98 0.95 20.30
CA LYS A 54 1.48 1.47 21.57
C LYS A 54 2.61 0.60 22.12
N ALA A 55 2.53 -0.71 21.93
CA ALA A 55 3.56 -1.66 22.36
C ALA A 55 4.75 -1.70 21.37
N TYR A 56 4.45 -1.67 20.08
CA TYR A 56 5.42 -1.80 18.99
C TYR A 56 5.24 -0.66 17.99
N PRO A 57 5.99 0.46 18.13
CA PRO A 57 5.85 1.62 17.25
C PRO A 57 6.55 1.39 15.91
N TRP A 58 6.28 0.26 15.27
CA TRP A 58 6.81 -0.14 13.96
C TRP A 58 6.00 0.47 12.83
N ASP A 59 6.55 0.44 11.62
CA ASP A 59 5.85 0.93 10.42
C ASP A 59 4.58 0.12 10.13
N ILE A 60 3.85 0.47 9.07
CA ILE A 60 2.53 -0.10 8.80
C ILE A 60 2.57 -0.81 7.45
N ALA A 61 2.14 -2.06 7.40
CA ALA A 61 1.77 -2.76 6.18
C ALA A 61 0.27 -2.56 5.95
N LEU A 62 -0.11 -2.20 4.72
CA LEU A 62 -1.49 -2.24 4.24
C LEU A 62 -1.70 -3.60 3.57
N VAL A 63 -2.49 -4.47 4.19
CA VAL A 63 -2.72 -5.84 3.71
C VAL A 63 -3.80 -5.82 2.63
N THR A 64 -3.55 -6.45 1.49
CA THR A 64 -4.41 -6.39 0.28
C THR A 64 -5.62 -7.33 0.34
N ALA A 65 -6.18 -7.54 1.54
CA ALA A 65 -7.31 -8.44 1.74
C ALA A 65 -8.63 -7.85 1.19
N ASP A 66 -8.80 -6.53 1.28
CA ASP A 66 -10.06 -5.84 0.99
C ASP A 66 -9.93 -4.84 -0.20
N PHE A 67 -8.74 -4.74 -0.78
CA PHE A 67 -8.42 -3.97 -1.97
C PHE A 67 -7.20 -4.58 -2.66
N ASP A 68 -7.08 -4.37 -3.96
CA ASP A 68 -5.84 -4.65 -4.67
C ASP A 68 -5.00 -3.37 -4.79
N VAL A 69 -3.69 -3.52 -4.90
CA VAL A 69 -2.78 -2.41 -5.23
C VAL A 69 -2.13 -2.68 -6.57
N VAL A 70 -2.44 -1.83 -7.53
CA VAL A 70 -1.80 -1.86 -8.85
C VAL A 70 -0.54 -1.00 -8.79
N ASP A 71 0.62 -1.66 -8.80
CA ASP A 71 1.92 -1.03 -8.84
C ASP A 71 2.44 -0.91 -10.28
N LEU A 72 2.57 0.32 -10.78
CA LEU A 72 2.92 0.60 -12.17
C LEU A 72 4.18 1.48 -12.30
N PRO A 73 4.92 1.30 -13.41
CA PRO A 73 6.03 2.19 -13.76
C PRO A 73 5.50 3.58 -14.19
N PRO A 74 6.38 4.61 -14.21
CA PRO A 74 5.96 6.00 -14.35
C PRO A 74 5.23 6.35 -15.65
N GLU A 75 5.54 5.66 -16.76
CA GLU A 75 4.94 5.85 -18.08
C GLU A 75 3.42 5.63 -18.09
N TYR A 76 2.91 4.71 -17.28
CA TYR A 76 1.48 4.47 -17.09
C TYR A 76 0.93 5.27 -15.91
N GLY A 77 1.68 5.30 -14.81
CA GLY A 77 1.21 5.88 -13.55
C GLY A 77 0.86 7.36 -13.64
N ALA A 78 1.69 8.17 -14.31
CA ALA A 78 1.41 9.61 -14.42
C ALA A 78 0.12 9.90 -15.23
N LEU A 79 -0.07 9.17 -16.34
CA LEU A 79 -1.25 9.30 -17.19
C LEU A 79 -2.51 8.84 -16.46
N LEU A 80 -2.44 7.69 -15.79
CA LEU A 80 -3.56 7.13 -15.07
C LEU A 80 -3.97 8.01 -13.88
N ASN A 81 -3.01 8.55 -13.12
CA ASN A 81 -3.30 9.50 -12.05
C ASN A 81 -3.98 10.79 -12.57
N HIS A 82 -3.61 11.27 -13.76
CA HIS A 82 -4.30 12.40 -14.37
C HIS A 82 -5.77 12.09 -14.71
N GLN A 83 -6.10 10.85 -15.07
CA GLN A 83 -7.47 10.42 -15.34
C GLN A 83 -8.26 10.17 -14.06
N LEU A 84 -7.65 9.50 -13.07
CA LEU A 84 -8.33 9.08 -11.85
C LEU A 84 -8.45 10.20 -10.81
N LYS A 85 -7.49 11.14 -10.76
CA LYS A 85 -7.47 12.28 -9.84
C LYS A 85 -7.93 11.88 -8.43
N ALA A 86 -8.81 12.67 -7.82
CA ALA A 86 -9.36 12.44 -6.48
C ALA A 86 -10.31 11.23 -6.37
N ALA A 87 -10.54 10.46 -7.44
CA ALA A 87 -11.44 9.29 -7.41
C ALA A 87 -10.74 8.00 -6.97
N CYS A 88 -9.42 7.94 -6.99
CA CYS A 88 -8.64 6.75 -6.61
C CYS A 88 -7.59 7.11 -5.56
N PRO A 89 -7.54 6.42 -4.39
CA PRO A 89 -6.40 6.55 -3.51
C PRO A 89 -5.14 6.16 -4.30
N THR A 90 -4.19 7.07 -4.32
CA THR A 90 -2.98 6.93 -5.15
C THR A 90 -1.77 7.27 -4.33
N ALA A 91 -0.78 6.37 -4.31
CA ALA A 91 0.50 6.59 -3.67
C ALA A 91 1.65 6.49 -4.67
N MET A 92 2.83 6.93 -4.25
CA MET A 92 4.06 6.82 -5.03
C MET A 92 5.24 6.42 -4.13
N ALA A 93 6.00 5.43 -4.57
CA ALA A 93 7.33 5.11 -4.03
C ALA A 93 8.40 5.85 -4.86
N PRO A 94 9.04 6.89 -4.30
CA PRO A 94 9.72 7.92 -5.10
C PRO A 94 11.01 7.46 -5.79
N ALA A 95 11.83 6.60 -5.16
CA ALA A 95 13.14 6.27 -5.71
C ALA A 95 13.06 5.52 -7.04
N ARG A 96 12.05 4.65 -7.19
CA ARG A 96 11.77 3.92 -8.43
C ARG A 96 10.63 4.53 -9.25
N ARG A 97 10.07 5.67 -8.80
CA ARG A 97 8.91 6.36 -9.40
C ARG A 97 7.73 5.42 -9.68
N ARG A 98 7.51 4.49 -8.75
CA ARG A 98 6.45 3.48 -8.82
C ARG A 98 5.15 4.06 -8.29
N TRP A 99 4.07 3.85 -9.03
CA TRP A 99 2.75 4.41 -8.74
C TRP A 99 1.83 3.31 -8.27
N TRP A 100 1.14 3.56 -7.17
CA TRP A 100 0.26 2.60 -6.53
C TRP A 100 -1.17 3.10 -6.57
N PHE A 101 -2.05 2.33 -7.19
CA PHE A 101 -3.48 2.62 -7.26
C PHE A 101 -4.24 1.57 -6.48
N PHE A 102 -5.07 2.04 -5.54
CA PHE A 102 -5.86 1.16 -4.68
C PHE A 102 -7.23 0.93 -5.33
N VAL A 103 -7.49 -0.29 -5.78
CA VAL A 103 -8.64 -0.64 -6.62
C VAL A 103 -9.49 -1.75 -5.98
N GLU A 104 -10.73 -1.90 -6.43
CA GLU A 104 -11.58 -3.00 -5.96
C GLU A 104 -10.91 -4.36 -6.25
N PRO A 105 -11.01 -5.33 -5.30
CA PRO A 105 -10.42 -6.65 -5.49
C PRO A 105 -10.89 -7.34 -6.77
N GLY A 106 -9.96 -7.97 -7.49
CA GLY A 106 -10.23 -8.73 -8.70
C GLY A 106 -10.68 -7.87 -9.89
N SER A 107 -10.57 -6.55 -9.79
CA SER A 107 -11.01 -5.65 -10.87
C SER A 107 -10.03 -5.59 -12.05
N ILE A 108 -8.81 -6.09 -11.89
CA ILE A 108 -7.76 -6.09 -12.93
C ILE A 108 -7.03 -7.43 -12.92
N GLU A 109 -6.75 -7.97 -14.11
CA GLU A 109 -5.98 -9.20 -14.30
C GLU A 109 -4.49 -8.97 -14.07
N ALA A 110 -3.84 -9.90 -13.35
CA ALA A 110 -2.42 -9.81 -13.01
C ALA A 110 -1.53 -9.81 -14.26
N GLU A 111 -1.90 -10.61 -15.28
CA GLU A 111 -1.20 -10.74 -16.55
C GLU A 111 -1.11 -9.40 -17.30
N ARG A 112 -2.20 -8.62 -17.26
CA ARG A 112 -2.24 -7.30 -17.88
C ARG A 112 -1.33 -6.31 -17.17
N ILE A 113 -1.31 -6.35 -15.83
CA ILE A 113 -0.40 -5.52 -15.04
C ILE A 113 1.06 -5.92 -15.31
N ALA A 114 1.35 -7.21 -15.36
CA ALA A 114 2.68 -7.73 -15.66
C ALA A 114 3.16 -7.34 -17.06
N ALA A 115 2.28 -7.39 -18.08
CA ALA A 115 2.59 -6.94 -19.44
C ALA A 115 3.00 -5.46 -19.51
N ALA A 116 2.44 -4.63 -18.63
CA ALA A 116 2.80 -3.22 -18.46
C ALA A 116 4.05 -3.01 -17.56
N GLY A 117 4.78 -4.06 -17.19
CA GLY A 117 5.92 -3.98 -16.27
C GLY A 117 5.53 -3.63 -14.82
N GLY A 118 4.26 -3.84 -14.48
CA GLY A 118 3.70 -3.61 -13.16
C GLY A 118 3.71 -4.86 -12.27
N VAL A 119 3.22 -4.69 -11.05
CA VAL A 119 2.90 -5.78 -10.11
C VAL A 119 1.49 -5.54 -9.58
N LEU A 120 0.67 -6.59 -9.54
CA LEU A 120 -0.64 -6.54 -8.88
C LEU A 120 -0.48 -7.18 -7.51
N HIS A 121 -0.66 -6.39 -6.45
CA HIS A 121 -0.72 -6.90 -5.09
C HIS A 121 -2.16 -7.23 -4.72
N THR A 122 -2.42 -8.47 -4.29
CA THR A 122 -3.79 -8.96 -4.06
C THR A 122 -3.85 -10.07 -3.01
N GLY A 123 -4.95 -10.13 -2.27
CA GLY A 123 -5.25 -11.18 -1.32
C GLY A 123 -4.69 -10.94 0.08
N VAL A 124 -4.99 -11.88 0.97
CA VAL A 124 -4.71 -11.78 2.41
C VAL A 124 -3.23 -11.94 2.78
N GLU A 125 -2.45 -12.57 1.90
CA GLU A 125 -1.02 -12.85 2.12
C GLU A 125 -0.10 -11.75 1.57
N ASP A 126 -0.66 -10.82 0.79
CA ASP A 126 0.11 -9.74 0.14
C ASP A 126 -0.20 -8.39 0.79
N TRP A 127 0.71 -7.45 0.61
CA TRP A 127 0.71 -6.17 1.30
C TRP A 127 1.61 -5.15 0.60
N VAL A 128 1.40 -3.88 0.93
CA VAL A 128 2.32 -2.79 0.59
C VAL A 128 2.63 -1.96 1.82
N ALA A 129 3.82 -1.37 1.90
CA ALA A 129 4.15 -0.46 2.98
C ALA A 129 3.26 0.79 2.95
N ALA A 130 2.66 1.17 4.06
CA ALA A 130 1.73 2.30 4.10
C ALA A 130 2.45 3.62 3.76
N PRO A 131 1.85 4.49 2.92
CA PRO A 131 2.46 5.77 2.61
C PRO A 131 2.76 6.60 3.86
N GLY A 132 3.99 7.12 3.92
CA GLY A 132 4.64 7.69 5.09
C GLY A 132 5.76 6.81 5.66
N THR A 133 5.81 5.53 5.30
CA THR A 133 6.91 4.60 5.62
C THR A 133 8.16 4.95 4.80
N LEU A 134 9.32 4.85 5.45
CA LEU A 134 10.63 5.07 4.84
C LEU A 134 11.30 3.71 4.64
N VAL A 135 11.54 3.33 3.38
CA VAL A 135 12.22 2.07 3.04
C VAL A 135 13.56 2.39 2.39
N GLU A 136 14.62 1.70 2.81
CA GLU A 136 15.95 1.85 2.22
C GLU A 136 15.90 1.54 0.71
N GLY A 137 16.55 2.35 -0.12
CA GLY A 137 16.50 2.22 -1.59
C GLY A 137 15.19 2.64 -2.28
N SER A 138 14.05 2.71 -1.57
CA SER A 138 12.76 3.17 -2.12
C SER A 138 12.40 4.61 -1.71
N GLY A 139 13.00 5.11 -0.62
CA GLY A 139 12.70 6.40 -0.03
C GLY A 139 11.37 6.40 0.74
N ARG A 140 10.88 7.60 1.08
CA ARG A 140 9.62 7.75 1.80
C ARG A 140 8.45 7.67 0.82
N ILE A 141 7.63 6.64 0.94
CA ILE A 141 6.40 6.47 0.16
C ILE A 141 5.42 7.59 0.53
N ARG A 142 4.69 8.15 -0.44
CA ARG A 142 3.77 9.28 -0.21
C ARG A 142 2.41 9.06 -0.85
N TRP A 143 1.36 9.51 -0.16
CA TRP A 143 0.06 9.70 -0.80
C TRP A 143 0.13 10.88 -1.77
N LEU A 144 -0.37 10.67 -2.97
CA LEU A 144 -0.72 11.71 -3.93
C LEU A 144 -2.21 12.05 -3.80
N VAL A 145 -3.03 11.01 -3.61
CA VAL A 145 -4.45 11.13 -3.28
C VAL A 145 -4.69 10.28 -2.04
N HIS A 146 -4.94 10.94 -0.92
CA HIS A 146 -5.12 10.27 0.37
C HIS A 146 -6.49 9.56 0.41
N PRO A 147 -6.62 8.33 0.99
CA PRO A 147 -7.88 7.58 1.05
C PRO A 147 -9.05 8.34 1.69
N HIS A 148 -8.76 9.28 2.60
CA HIS A 148 -9.78 10.17 3.16
C HIS A 148 -10.57 10.95 2.10
N LEU A 149 -9.95 11.29 0.96
CA LEU A 149 -10.62 11.99 -0.14
C LEU A 149 -11.58 11.09 -0.95
N THR A 150 -11.48 9.77 -0.77
CA THR A 150 -12.33 8.77 -1.43
C THR A 150 -13.21 8.03 -0.43
N ASP A 151 -13.45 8.62 0.74
CA ASP A 151 -14.18 8.00 1.85
C ASP A 151 -13.65 6.60 2.22
N TRP A 152 -12.33 6.41 2.09
CA TRP A 152 -11.64 5.15 2.34
C TRP A 152 -12.09 4.01 1.44
N ARG A 153 -12.67 4.31 0.28
CA ARG A 153 -13.06 3.29 -0.69
C ARG A 153 -11.94 3.11 -1.73
N PRO A 154 -11.63 1.85 -2.09
CA PRO A 154 -10.82 1.61 -3.26
C PRO A 154 -11.57 2.07 -4.51
N TYR A 155 -10.83 2.34 -5.58
CA TYR A 155 -11.43 2.74 -6.83
C TYR A 155 -12.19 1.58 -7.47
N ARG A 156 -13.51 1.75 -7.60
CA ARG A 156 -14.34 0.91 -8.47
C ARG A 156 -14.06 1.27 -9.91
N ARG A 157 -13.56 0.31 -10.69
CA ARG A 157 -13.24 0.53 -12.11
C ARG A 157 -14.42 1.09 -12.88
N ARG A 158 -14.10 2.06 -13.74
CA ARG A 158 -15.04 2.61 -14.72
C ARG A 158 -14.56 2.55 -16.16
N ASP A 159 -13.29 2.17 -16.41
CA ASP A 159 -12.58 2.07 -17.72
C ASP A 159 -11.24 2.86 -17.93
N PRO A 160 -10.73 3.74 -17.03
CA PRO A 160 -9.48 4.47 -17.32
C PRO A 160 -8.23 3.59 -17.46
N PHE A 161 -8.23 2.42 -16.83
CA PHE A 161 -7.16 1.44 -16.98
C PHE A 161 -7.11 0.87 -18.40
N ASP A 162 -8.26 0.76 -19.08
CA ASP A 162 -8.31 0.22 -20.43
C ASP A 162 -7.70 1.16 -21.47
N LEU A 163 -7.77 2.46 -21.20
CA LEU A 163 -7.21 3.50 -22.05
C LEU A 163 -5.69 3.65 -21.92
N VAL A 164 -5.12 3.15 -20.81
CA VAL A 164 -3.72 3.36 -20.44
C VAL A 164 -2.90 2.08 -20.59
N LEU A 165 -3.46 0.92 -20.25
CA LEU A 165 -2.80 -0.38 -20.29
C LEU A 165 -3.27 -1.13 -21.54
N PHE A 166 -2.49 -1.06 -22.63
CA PHE A 166 -2.78 -1.75 -23.89
C PHE A 166 -2.39 -3.22 -23.86
#